data_AF-A0A1E1W2U5-F1
#
_entry.id   AF-A0A1E1W2U5-F1
#
_cell.length_a   1.000
_cell.length_b   1.000
_cell.length_c   1.000
_cell.angle_alpha   90.00
_cell.angle_beta   90.00
_cell.angle_gamma   90.00
#
_symmetry.space_group_name_H-M   'P 1'
#
loop_
_entity.id
_entity.type
_entity.pdbx_description
1 polymer ?
#
loop_
_entity_poly.entity_id
_entity_poly.type
_entity_poly.pdbx_seq_one_letter_code
_entity_poly.pdbx_strand_id
1 'polypeptide(L)'
;MGDKGDGGGVETFDDAVEERVINEEYKIWKKNTPFLYDLVMTHALEWPSLTAQWLPDVTRPEGKDYSVHRLILGTHTSDEQNHLLIASVQLPNEDAQFDASHYDNDKGEFGGFGSVSGKIDIEIKINHEGEVNRGVETFDDAV
;
A
#
# COMPACT_ATOMS: atom_id res chain seq x y z
N MET A 1 -10.01 -45.70 -30.15
CA MET A 1 -9.01 -45.07 -29.25
C MET A 1 -9.10 -43.56 -29.46
N GLY A 2 -9.81 -42.87 -28.57
CA GLY A 2 -9.84 -41.41 -28.55
C GLY A 2 -8.80 -40.92 -27.57
N ASP A 3 -7.77 -40.29 -28.09
CA ASP A 3 -6.80 -39.51 -27.33
C ASP A 3 -7.55 -38.36 -26.64
N LYS A 4 -7.49 -38.31 -25.31
CA LYS A 4 -8.05 -37.22 -24.50
C LYS A 4 -6.86 -36.52 -23.87
N GLY A 5 -6.57 -35.33 -24.40
CA GLY A 5 -5.42 -34.50 -24.07
C GLY A 5 -5.26 -34.27 -22.57
N ASP A 6 -4.04 -34.50 -22.13
CA ASP A 6 -3.46 -34.01 -20.89
C ASP A 6 -3.10 -32.53 -21.08
N GLY A 7 -4.07 -31.65 -20.76
CA GLY A 7 -3.93 -30.20 -20.87
C GLY A 7 -3.70 -29.48 -19.53
N GLY A 8 -3.55 -30.21 -18.43
CA GLY A 8 -3.45 -29.63 -17.08
C GLY A 8 -2.03 -29.34 -16.60
N GLY A 9 -1.01 -29.85 -17.28
CA GLY A 9 0.39 -29.78 -16.83
C GLY A 9 1.18 -28.55 -17.29
N VAL A 10 0.68 -27.77 -18.26
CA VAL A 10 1.43 -26.66 -18.86
C VAL A 10 1.18 -25.33 -18.14
N GLU A 11 -0.05 -25.02 -17.75
CA GLU A 11 -0.39 -23.75 -17.06
C GLU A 11 0.29 -23.67 -15.68
N THR A 12 0.29 -24.76 -14.92
CA THR A 12 0.89 -24.80 -13.57
C THR A 12 2.42 -24.65 -13.54
N PHE A 13 3.11 -25.00 -14.63
CA PHE A 13 4.56 -24.83 -14.73
C PHE A 13 4.94 -23.39 -15.09
N ASP A 14 4.11 -22.73 -15.91
CA ASP A 14 4.32 -21.33 -16.32
C ASP A 14 4.13 -20.38 -15.13
N ASP A 15 3.05 -20.56 -14.36
CA ASP A 15 2.76 -19.78 -13.15
C ASP A 15 3.90 -19.85 -12.12
N ALA A 16 4.46 -21.04 -11.91
CA ALA A 16 5.55 -21.25 -10.94
C ALA A 16 6.88 -20.63 -11.39
N VAL A 17 7.10 -20.50 -12.70
CA VAL A 17 8.27 -19.80 -13.25
C VAL A 17 8.05 -18.29 -13.13
N GLU A 18 6.85 -17.79 -13.46
CA GLU A 18 6.49 -16.38 -13.32
C GLU A 18 6.63 -15.89 -11.87
N GLU A 19 6.09 -16.64 -10.89
CA GLU A 19 6.20 -16.29 -9.47
C GLU A 19 7.65 -16.21 -9.00
N ARG A 20 8.54 -17.07 -9.52
CA ARG A 20 9.97 -17.01 -9.21
C ARG A 20 10.62 -15.75 -9.77
N VAL A 21 10.31 -15.39 -11.01
CA VAL A 21 10.81 -14.17 -11.64
C VAL A 21 10.35 -12.94 -10.86
N ILE A 22 9.06 -12.85 -10.54
CA ILE A 22 8.49 -11.75 -9.73
C ILE A 22 9.24 -11.61 -8.39
N ASN A 23 9.49 -12.73 -7.70
CA ASN A 23 10.19 -12.73 -6.43
C ASN A 23 11.67 -12.31 -6.54
N GLU A 24 12.36 -12.69 -7.62
CA GLU A 24 13.75 -12.27 -7.85
C GLU A 24 13.85 -10.78 -8.18
N GLU A 25 12.97 -10.29 -9.07
CA GLU A 25 12.90 -8.87 -9.43
C GLU A 25 12.55 -8.01 -8.22
N TYR A 26 11.59 -8.43 -7.40
CA TYR A 26 11.23 -7.74 -6.16
C TYR A 26 12.42 -7.62 -5.19
N LYS A 27 13.22 -8.69 -5.04
CA LYS A 27 14.43 -8.66 -4.19
C LYS A 27 15.47 -7.68 -4.71
N ILE A 28 15.67 -7.61 -6.03
CA ILE A 28 16.59 -6.66 -6.66
C ILE A 28 16.09 -5.23 -6.46
N TRP A 29 14.80 -4.97 -6.71
CA TRP A 29 14.16 -3.68 -6.47
C TRP A 29 14.31 -3.24 -5.01
N LYS A 30 14.05 -4.14 -4.05
CA LYS A 30 14.16 -3.83 -2.61
C LYS A 30 15.59 -3.44 -2.23
N LYS A 31 16.61 -4.11 -2.77
CA LYS A 31 18.03 -3.76 -2.55
C LYS A 31 18.39 -2.39 -3.14
N ASN A 32 17.75 -2.00 -4.24
CA ASN A 32 18.03 -0.73 -4.93
C ASN A 32 17.18 0.44 -4.44
N THR A 33 16.13 0.18 -3.66
CA THR A 33 15.22 1.21 -3.11
C THR A 33 15.93 2.42 -2.46
N PRO A 34 17.01 2.26 -1.65
CA PRO A 34 17.76 3.39 -1.08
C PRO A 34 18.33 4.37 -2.10
N PHE A 35 18.57 3.90 -3.33
CA PHE A 35 19.15 4.71 -4.42
C PHE A 35 18.09 5.28 -5.37
N LEU A 36 16.85 4.78 -5.29
CA LEU A 36 15.77 5.07 -6.24
C LEU A 36 14.72 6.02 -5.67
N TYR A 37 14.49 6.00 -4.36
CA TYR A 37 13.39 6.72 -3.73
C TYR A 37 13.85 7.41 -2.46
N ASP A 38 13.37 8.63 -2.24
CA ASP A 38 13.56 9.36 -0.98
C ASP A 38 12.67 8.81 0.14
N LEU A 39 11.52 8.21 -0.21
CA LEU A 39 10.58 7.59 0.72
C LEU A 39 9.90 6.38 0.08
N VAL A 40 9.89 5.25 0.80
CA VAL A 40 9.06 4.09 0.49
C VAL A 40 8.37 3.64 1.77
N MET A 41 7.06 3.50 1.70
CA MET A 41 6.22 2.99 2.78
C MET A 41 5.40 1.83 2.27
N THR A 42 5.48 0.69 2.94
CA THR A 42 4.74 -0.52 2.57
C THR A 42 3.83 -0.92 3.73
N HIS A 43 2.54 -1.05 3.45
CA HIS A 43 1.55 -1.52 4.42
C HIS A 43 0.70 -2.63 3.78
N ALA A 44 0.67 -3.80 4.43
CA ALA A 44 -0.24 -4.88 4.06
C ALA A 44 -1.64 -4.61 4.60
N LEU A 45 -2.59 -4.30 3.73
CA LEU A 45 -4.00 -4.14 4.12
C LEU A 45 -4.60 -5.51 4.46
N GLU A 46 -5.62 -5.51 5.33
CA GLU A 46 -6.38 -6.73 5.65
C GLU A 46 -7.06 -7.31 4.41
N TRP A 47 -7.64 -6.43 3.59
CA TRP A 47 -8.29 -6.78 2.34
C TRP A 47 -7.74 -5.92 1.19
N PRO A 48 -7.67 -6.45 -0.04
CA PRO A 48 -7.22 -5.68 -1.18
C PRO A 48 -8.16 -4.51 -1.42
N SER A 49 -7.57 -3.38 -1.82
CA SER A 49 -8.32 -2.19 -2.20
C SER A 49 -8.31 -2.02 -3.71
N LEU A 50 -9.50 -1.82 -4.29
CA LEU A 50 -9.66 -1.49 -5.71
C LEU A 50 -9.58 0.02 -5.98
N THR A 51 -9.54 0.85 -4.93
CA THR A 51 -9.46 2.31 -5.03
C THR A 51 -8.40 2.87 -4.09
N ALA A 52 -7.70 3.92 -4.53
CA ALA A 52 -6.78 4.66 -3.69
C ALA A 52 -6.83 6.13 -4.11
N GLN A 53 -7.30 7.00 -3.22
CA GLN A 53 -7.43 8.43 -3.51
C GLN A 53 -7.00 9.27 -2.31
N TRP A 54 -6.06 10.19 -2.53
CA TRP A 54 -5.70 11.18 -1.51
C TRP A 54 -6.84 12.16 -1.29
N LEU A 55 -7.14 12.45 -0.04
CA LEU A 55 -7.95 13.61 0.32
C LEU A 55 -7.07 14.86 0.30
N PRO A 56 -7.61 16.02 -0.09
CA PRO A 56 -6.85 17.26 -0.17
C PRO A 56 -6.44 17.80 1.21
N ASP A 57 -7.09 17.34 2.28
CA ASP A 57 -6.83 17.81 3.63
C ASP A 57 -5.51 17.27 4.17
N VAL A 58 -4.61 18.20 4.51
CA VAL A 58 -3.32 17.91 5.15
C VAL A 58 -3.26 18.62 6.49
N THR A 59 -3.06 17.87 7.57
CA THR A 59 -2.90 18.41 8.92
C THR A 59 -1.42 18.42 9.29
N ARG A 60 -0.88 19.57 9.71
CA ARG A 60 0.52 19.71 10.15
C ARG A 60 0.53 20.04 11.65
N PRO A 61 0.75 19.07 12.54
CA PRO A 61 0.81 19.33 13.97
C PRO A 61 1.98 20.26 14.32
N GLU A 62 1.75 21.28 15.14
CA GLU A 62 2.81 22.22 15.53
C GLU A 62 3.95 21.51 16.27
N GLY A 63 5.19 21.82 15.89
CA GLY A 63 6.39 21.23 16.50
C GLY A 63 6.65 19.76 16.13
N LYS A 64 5.96 19.21 15.13
CA LYS A 64 6.24 17.88 14.57
C LYS A 64 6.95 17.98 13.22
N ASP A 65 7.77 16.99 12.95
CA ASP A 65 8.55 16.78 11.72
C ASP A 65 7.78 15.98 10.66
N TYR A 66 6.48 15.76 10.86
CA TYR A 66 5.61 15.09 9.90
C TYR A 66 4.31 15.87 9.66
N SER A 67 3.65 15.51 8.57
CA SER A 67 2.31 15.93 8.20
C SER A 67 1.41 14.70 8.10
N VAL A 68 0.15 14.88 8.45
CA VAL A 68 -0.88 13.84 8.39
C VAL A 68 -1.71 14.06 7.14
N HIS A 69 -1.59 13.13 6.21
CA HIS A 69 -2.41 13.05 5.01
C HIS A 69 -3.49 12.00 5.20
N ARG A 70 -4.59 12.08 4.44
CA ARG A 70 -5.65 11.07 4.46
C ARG A 70 -5.83 10.42 3.10
N LEU A 71 -6.05 9.13 3.10
CA LEU A 71 -6.23 8.30 1.90
C LEU A 71 -7.55 7.54 2.00
N ILE A 72 -8.38 7.64 0.97
CA ILE A 72 -9.56 6.79 0.80
C ILE A 72 -9.11 5.47 0.17
N LEU A 73 -9.51 4.38 0.79
CA LEU A 73 -9.35 3.00 0.33
C LEU A 73 -10.71 2.30 0.36
N GLY A 74 -10.86 1.25 -0.43
CA GLY A 74 -12.00 0.34 -0.37
C GLY A 74 -11.55 -1.02 0.13
N THR A 75 -12.49 -1.83 0.60
CA THR A 75 -12.27 -3.28 0.69
C THR A 75 -12.91 -3.96 -0.50
N HIS A 76 -12.35 -5.10 -0.89
CA HIS A 76 -12.99 -6.03 -1.83
C HIS A 76 -13.00 -7.43 -1.20
N THR A 77 -14.13 -7.79 -0.60
CA THR A 77 -14.39 -9.07 0.05
C THR A 77 -15.48 -9.84 -0.68
N SER A 78 -15.34 -11.18 -0.75
CA SER A 78 -16.33 -12.04 -1.44
C SER A 78 -17.55 -12.35 -0.58
N ASP A 79 -17.35 -12.66 0.71
CA ASP A 79 -18.43 -13.10 1.62
C ASP A 79 -18.58 -12.20 2.87
N GLU A 80 -17.76 -11.15 2.99
CA GLU A 80 -17.82 -10.17 4.08
C GLU A 80 -18.40 -8.83 3.62
N GLN A 81 -18.87 -8.03 4.58
CA GLN A 81 -19.32 -6.66 4.34
C GLN A 81 -18.16 -5.82 3.80
N ASN A 82 -18.37 -5.17 2.65
CA ASN A 82 -17.41 -4.20 2.14
C ASN A 82 -17.47 -2.89 2.91
N HIS A 83 -16.34 -2.21 2.99
CA HIS A 83 -16.19 -0.96 3.70
C HIS A 83 -15.41 0.06 2.87
N LEU A 84 -15.82 1.32 3.00
CA LEU A 84 -14.99 2.45 2.65
C LEU A 84 -14.09 2.76 3.86
N LEU A 85 -12.78 2.82 3.62
CA LEU A 85 -11.77 3.07 4.62
C LEU A 85 -11.18 4.47 4.40
N ILE A 86 -11.02 5.24 5.47
CA ILE A 86 -10.18 6.44 5.47
C ILE A 86 -8.97 6.13 6.34
N ALA A 87 -7.81 6.07 5.69
CA ALA A 87 -6.53 5.87 6.34
C ALA A 87 -5.83 7.22 6.57
N SER A 88 -5.19 7.41 7.72
CA SER A 88 -4.22 8.48 7.89
C SER A 88 -2.81 7.98 7.61
N VAL A 89 -2.04 8.81 6.93
CA VAL A 89 -0.66 8.54 6.53
C VAL A 89 0.20 9.66 7.07
N GLN A 90 1.16 9.30 7.92
CA GLN A 90 2.15 10.25 8.44
C GLN A 90 3.32 10.31 7.46
N LEU A 91 3.45 11.45 6.77
CA LEU A 91 4.55 11.71 5.84
C LEU A 91 5.56 12.67 6.49
N PRO A 92 6.86 12.39 6.40
CA PRO A 92 7.87 13.33 6.86
C PRO A 92 7.74 14.66 6.12
N ASN A 93 7.97 15.76 6.83
CA ASN A 93 8.07 17.08 6.22
C ASN A 93 9.36 17.16 5.37
N GLU A 94 9.41 18.06 4.39
CA GLU A 94 10.57 18.21 3.49
C GLU A 94 11.87 18.53 4.25
N ASP A 95 11.76 19.15 5.42
CA ASP A 95 12.89 19.49 6.30
C ASP A 95 13.32 18.34 7.24
N ALA A 96 12.58 17.23 7.24
CA ALA A 96 12.88 16.08 8.10
C ALA A 96 14.16 15.39 7.60
N GLN A 97 15.19 15.35 8.46
CA GLN A 97 16.47 14.77 8.09
C GLN A 97 16.41 13.24 8.06
N PHE A 98 16.83 12.68 6.94
CA PHE A 98 17.01 11.24 6.78
C PHE A 98 18.31 10.77 7.42
N ASP A 99 18.21 9.92 8.44
CA ASP A 99 19.40 9.29 9.04
C ASP A 99 19.76 7.99 8.31
N ALA A 100 20.65 8.12 7.32
CA ALA A 100 21.15 7.00 6.52
C ALA A 100 21.97 5.97 7.34
N SER A 101 22.30 6.24 8.60
CA SER A 101 23.10 5.33 9.44
C SER A 101 22.33 4.12 9.97
N HIS A 102 21.00 4.12 9.85
CA HIS A 102 20.12 3.03 10.29
C HIS A 102 19.85 1.95 9.22
N TYR A 103 20.64 1.90 8.14
CA TYR A 103 20.56 0.84 7.13
C TYR A 103 21.11 -0.49 7.68
N ASP A 104 20.24 -1.47 7.94
CA ASP A 104 20.66 -2.84 8.28
C ASP A 104 20.90 -3.64 6.99
N ASN A 105 22.16 -3.78 6.62
CA ASN A 105 22.60 -4.48 5.41
C ASN A 105 22.30 -5.99 5.46
N ASP A 106 22.17 -6.57 6.66
CA ASP A 106 21.91 -8.00 6.83
C ASP A 106 20.42 -8.34 6.71
N LYS A 107 19.53 -7.39 7.04
CA LYS A 107 18.06 -7.56 6.87
C LYS A 107 17.52 -6.97 5.57
N GLY A 108 18.27 -6.10 4.90
CA GLY A 108 17.76 -5.34 3.74
C GLY A 108 16.53 -4.50 4.11
N GLU A 109 16.45 -4.09 5.37
CA GLU A 109 15.42 -3.23 5.93
C GLU A 109 16.07 -1.91 6.31
N PHE A 110 15.48 -0.80 5.84
CA PHE A 110 15.78 0.49 6.44
C PHE A 110 15.27 0.45 7.89
N GLY A 111 16.18 0.53 8.86
CA GLY A 111 15.82 1.07 10.16
C GLY A 111 15.23 2.44 9.90
N GLY A 112 14.00 2.62 10.36
CA GLY A 112 13.09 3.67 9.89
C GLY A 112 13.66 5.08 9.93
N PHE A 113 13.01 5.94 9.15
CA PHE A 113 13.08 7.39 9.29
C PHE A 113 13.11 7.77 10.77
N GLY A 114 14.06 8.64 11.15
CA GLY A 114 14.20 9.12 12.52
C GLY A 114 12.83 9.49 13.11
N SER A 115 12.50 8.88 14.24
CA SER A 115 11.31 9.09 15.07
C SER A 115 9.91 8.87 14.45
N VAL A 116 9.74 8.84 13.14
CA VAL A 116 8.44 8.62 12.48
C VAL A 116 8.58 7.42 11.56
N SER A 117 8.40 6.22 12.12
CA SER A 117 8.02 5.09 11.31
C SER A 117 6.77 5.53 10.54
N GLY A 118 6.87 5.73 9.22
CA GLY A 118 5.76 6.17 8.39
C GLY A 118 4.53 5.36 8.74
N LYS A 119 3.61 5.97 9.49
CA LYS A 119 2.51 5.27 10.14
C LYS A 119 1.31 5.42 9.23
N ILE A 120 0.77 4.30 8.79
CA ILE A 120 -0.50 4.22 8.10
C ILE A 120 -1.47 3.58 9.09
N ASP A 121 -2.52 4.31 9.48
CA ASP A 121 -3.57 3.81 10.37
C ASP A 121 -4.94 3.94 9.67
N ILE A 122 -5.81 2.95 9.84
CA ILE A 122 -7.21 3.06 9.40
C ILE A 122 -7.99 3.82 10.48
N GLU A 123 -8.46 5.04 10.18
CA GLU A 123 -9.19 5.88 11.13
C GLU A 123 -10.69 5.63 11.11
N ILE A 124 -11.24 5.50 9.90
CA ILE A 124 -12.69 5.42 9.69
C ILE A 124 -12.98 4.22 8.82
N LYS A 125 -13.98 3.44 9.23
CA LYS A 125 -14.53 2.29 8.50
C LYS A 125 -16.03 2.49 8.36
N ILE A 126 -16.49 2.71 7.12
CA ILE A 126 -17.90 2.97 6.80
C ILE A 126 -18.42 1.76 6.03
N ASN A 127 -19.55 1.20 6.48
CA ASN A 127 -20.20 0.09 5.78
C ASN A 127 -20.64 0.55 4.39
N HIS A 128 -20.31 -0.22 3.36
CA HIS A 128 -20.65 0.08 1.98
C HIS A 128 -21.30 -1.13 1.30
N GLU A 129 -22.48 -0.97 0.71
CA GLU A 129 -23.14 -2.05 -0.03
C GLU A 129 -22.43 -2.29 -1.36
N GLY A 130 -21.93 -3.52 -1.57
CA GLY A 130 -21.16 -3.88 -2.76
C GLY A 130 -19.73 -3.34 -2.78
N GLU A 131 -19.00 -3.69 -3.84
CA GLU A 131 -17.61 -3.29 -4.05
C GLU A 131 -17.45 -1.78 -4.32
N VAL A 132 -16.44 -1.16 -3.70
CA VAL A 132 -16.14 0.26 -3.90
C VAL A 132 -15.30 0.44 -5.17
N ASN A 133 -15.98 0.55 -6.31
CA ASN A 133 -15.35 0.64 -7.63
C ASN A 133 -14.87 2.06 -8.00
N ARG A 134 -15.30 3.10 -7.25
CA ARG A 134 -14.81 4.49 -7.38
C ARG A 134 -15.25 5.35 -6.19
N GLY A 135 -14.31 5.89 -5.42
CA GLY A 135 -14.58 7.07 -4.59
C GLY A 135 -14.63 8.29 -5.52
N VAL A 136 -15.79 8.92 -5.68
CA VAL A 136 -15.89 10.22 -6.38
C VAL A 136 -16.53 11.21 -5.43
N GLU A 137 -15.82 12.31 -5.26
CA GLU A 137 -16.17 13.51 -4.51
C GLU A 137 -17.53 14.06 -4.98
N THR A 138 -18.59 13.77 -4.21
CA THR A 138 -19.87 14.49 -4.32
C THR A 138 -20.42 14.70 -2.90
N PHE A 139 -19.74 15.56 -2.14
CA PHE A 139 -20.32 16.18 -0.94
C PHE A 139 -20.27 17.70 -1.10
N ASP A 140 -20.90 18.20 -2.16
CA ASP A 140 -21.36 19.59 -2.23
C ASP A 140 -22.75 19.59 -2.88
N ASP A 141 -23.64 20.42 -2.34
CA ASP A 141 -25.07 20.66 -2.69
C ASP A 141 -26.15 19.88 -1.91
N ALA A 142 -26.19 20.06 -0.59
CA ALA A 142 -27.44 20.06 0.16
C ALA A 142 -27.47 21.17 1.23
N VAL A 143 -27.81 22.40 0.80
CA VAL A 143 -28.49 23.42 1.61
C VAL A 143 -29.79 23.77 0.91
#